data_AF-Q6ZLL9-F1
#
_entry.id   AF-Q6ZLL9-F1
#
_cell.length_a   1.000
_cell.length_b   1.000
_cell.length_c   1.000
_cell.angle_alpha   90.00
_cell.angle_beta   90.00
_cell.angle_gamma   90.00
#
_symmetry.space_group_name_H-M   'P 1'
#
loop_
_entity.id
_entity.type
_entity.pdbx_description
1 polymer ?
#
loop_
_entity_poly.entity_id
_entity_poly.type
_entity_poly.pdbx_seq_one_letter_code
_entity_poly.pdbx_strand_id
1 'polypeptide(L)'
;MNNTMSLLLLLLGLSILAMNSTAATTDNGQFIYTGFAGANLTLDGVATVTPAGLLQLTNGTSALKAHAFHPDPLHFRDLPVAGGGGSGNGNGNDVHSFSVSFVFAILSIYPNLSSHGMAFFVSPTKNLSAAAPRSYLGLFSNKTDGDVANHIFVVELDTIQNTDFMDINNNHVGVDINSIRSVRSYPTGYYDDGDNGNLKNLTLNSHEPMRIWIDYDQETTRIDVTVAPLEISKPKRPLGSVIYNLSTVLTDSAYVGFSSSSGDIDSQYYVLGWSFAINGAAPAIDISKLPKLPREGPKSSSKVMEITLPIATAMFVLVIGVIVLHLLRRQLRYAELREDWEVEFGPHRFSYKDLFDATQGFKNKYLLGSGGFGSVYRGVLKSSR
;
A
#
# COMPACT_ATOMS: atom_id res chain seq x y z
N MET A 1 -25.45 18.77 32.06
CA MET A 1 -25.15 17.36 31.71
C MET A 1 -25.90 16.84 30.47
N ASN A 2 -26.75 17.63 29.78
CA ASN A 2 -27.61 17.09 28.72
C ASN A 2 -26.99 17.11 27.30
N ASN A 3 -25.99 17.96 27.04
CA ASN A 3 -25.43 18.10 25.69
C ASN A 3 -24.41 17.02 25.33
N THR A 4 -23.73 16.43 26.32
CA THR A 4 -22.71 15.39 26.09
C THR A 4 -23.33 14.02 25.77
N MET A 5 -24.47 13.68 26.36
CA MET A 5 -25.18 12.43 26.04
C MET A 5 -25.75 12.43 24.61
N SER A 6 -26.24 13.57 24.12
CA SER A 6 -26.79 13.66 22.76
C SER A 6 -25.71 13.47 21.69
N LEU A 7 -24.51 14.00 21.91
CA LEU A 7 -23.37 13.80 20.99
C LEU A 7 -22.90 12.34 20.97
N LEU A 8 -22.87 11.67 22.14
CA LEU A 8 -22.47 10.26 22.23
C LEU A 8 -23.47 9.34 21.51
N LEU A 9 -24.78 9.60 21.65
CA LEU A 9 -25.84 8.87 20.93
C LEU A 9 -25.78 9.13 19.42
N LEU A 10 -25.45 10.35 18.98
CA LEU A 10 -25.28 10.67 17.56
C LEU A 10 -24.05 9.93 16.97
N LEU A 11 -22.93 9.89 17.70
CA LEU A 11 -21.74 9.14 17.33
C LEU A 11 -21.99 7.63 17.30
N LEU A 12 -22.75 7.10 18.27
CA LEU A 12 -23.13 5.69 18.29
C LEU A 12 -24.08 5.33 17.14
N GLY A 13 -25.03 6.22 16.82
CA GLY A 13 -25.93 6.07 15.67
C GLY A 13 -25.20 6.12 14.32
N LEU A 14 -24.18 6.98 14.19
CA LEU A 14 -23.30 7.05 13.01
C LEU A 14 -22.38 5.83 12.90
N SER A 15 -21.92 5.25 14.03
CA SER A 15 -21.15 3.99 13.99
C SER A 15 -21.99 2.77 13.62
N ILE A 16 -23.29 2.75 13.97
CA ILE A 16 -24.19 1.65 13.63
C ILE A 16 -24.64 1.72 12.16
N LEU A 17 -24.75 2.93 11.57
CA LEU A 17 -25.09 3.06 10.14
C LEU A 17 -23.96 2.69 9.16
N ALA A 18 -22.72 2.55 9.62
CA ALA A 18 -21.59 2.16 8.77
C ALA A 18 -21.48 0.64 8.54
N MET A 19 -22.38 -0.17 9.11
CA MET A 19 -22.35 -1.64 9.00
C MET A 19 -23.39 -2.19 8.03
N ASN A 20 -23.45 -1.70 6.79
CA ASN A 20 -24.26 -2.32 5.74
C ASN A 20 -23.39 -2.68 4.52
N SER A 21 -22.52 -3.67 4.69
CA SER A 21 -21.90 -4.41 3.57
C SER A 21 -21.71 -5.88 3.98
N THR A 22 -22.78 -6.51 4.48
CA THR A 22 -22.79 -7.96 4.69
C THR A 22 -22.95 -8.64 3.34
N ALA A 23 -21.98 -9.45 2.94
CA ALA A 23 -22.19 -10.41 1.87
C ALA A 23 -23.30 -11.38 2.29
N ALA A 24 -24.38 -11.42 1.53
CA ALA A 24 -25.34 -12.51 1.62
C ALA A 24 -24.70 -13.70 0.89
N THR A 25 -24.13 -14.65 1.63
CA THR A 25 -23.88 -15.97 1.08
C THR A 25 -25.23 -16.68 1.03
N THR A 26 -25.66 -17.08 -0.16
CA THR A 26 -26.76 -18.06 -0.27
C THR A 26 -26.13 -19.45 -0.31
N ASP A 27 -26.82 -20.46 0.22
CA ASP A 27 -26.38 -21.87 0.24
C ASP A 27 -25.96 -22.43 -1.14
N ASN A 28 -26.19 -21.69 -2.23
CA ASN A 28 -25.87 -22.04 -3.61
C ASN A 28 -24.44 -21.65 -4.06
N GLY A 29 -23.51 -21.35 -3.15
CA GLY A 29 -22.14 -20.95 -3.52
C GLY A 29 -22.07 -19.61 -4.26
N GLN A 30 -22.98 -18.68 -3.94
CA GLN A 30 -23.05 -17.35 -4.52
C GLN A 30 -22.88 -16.28 -3.43
N PHE A 31 -22.11 -15.24 -3.74
CA PHE A 31 -21.94 -14.08 -2.87
C PHE A 31 -21.68 -12.78 -3.66
N ILE A 32 -21.82 -11.66 -2.96
CA ILE A 32 -21.51 -10.32 -3.47
C ILE A 32 -20.93 -9.42 -2.38
N TYR A 33 -19.88 -8.69 -2.71
CA TYR A 33 -19.24 -7.62 -1.95
C TYR A 33 -19.30 -6.35 -2.80
N THR A 34 -20.00 -5.33 -2.31
CA THR A 34 -20.01 -3.98 -2.91
C THR A 34 -19.29 -3.05 -1.95
N GLY A 35 -17.95 -3.09 -2.01
CA GLY A 35 -17.10 -2.69 -0.90
C GLY A 35 -16.93 -3.80 0.14
N PHE A 36 -15.92 -3.60 0.99
CA PHE A 36 -15.44 -4.59 1.96
C PHE A 36 -15.51 -4.11 3.41
N ALA A 37 -16.14 -2.96 3.67
CA ALA A 37 -16.30 -2.44 5.03
C ALA A 37 -17.06 -3.44 5.92
N GLY A 38 -16.40 -4.00 6.93
CA GLY A 38 -16.97 -5.05 7.78
C GLY A 38 -17.18 -6.40 7.10
N ALA A 39 -16.63 -6.60 5.88
CA ALA A 39 -16.69 -7.89 5.21
C ALA A 39 -15.88 -8.94 5.98
N ASN A 40 -16.47 -10.13 6.15
CA ASN A 40 -15.74 -11.28 6.66
C ASN A 40 -14.87 -11.85 5.52
N LEU A 41 -13.58 -11.51 5.53
CA LEU A 41 -12.57 -12.05 4.63
C LEU A 41 -11.48 -12.73 5.45
N THR A 42 -10.88 -13.79 4.92
CA THR A 42 -9.60 -14.27 5.45
C THR A 42 -8.47 -13.53 4.74
N LEU A 43 -7.67 -12.77 5.48
CA LEU A 43 -6.56 -11.99 4.94
C LEU A 43 -5.22 -12.60 5.37
N ASP A 44 -4.25 -12.60 4.47
CA ASP A 44 -2.87 -13.05 4.73
C ASP A 44 -1.86 -12.07 4.09
N GLY A 45 -0.66 -12.04 4.64
CA GLY A 45 0.39 -11.12 4.22
C GLY A 45 0.05 -9.66 4.52
N VAL A 46 0.24 -8.77 3.55
CA VAL A 46 -0.04 -7.33 3.70
C VAL A 46 -1.44 -6.91 3.24
N ALA A 47 -2.30 -7.88 2.90
CA ALA A 47 -3.69 -7.59 2.55
C ALA A 47 -4.43 -6.94 3.72
N THR A 48 -5.18 -5.87 3.45
CA THR A 48 -5.98 -5.17 4.46
C THR A 48 -7.25 -4.60 3.84
N VAL A 49 -8.27 -4.34 4.68
CA VAL A 49 -9.43 -3.56 4.30
C VAL A 49 -9.24 -2.13 4.81
N THR A 50 -9.20 -1.17 3.89
CA THR A 50 -9.07 0.25 4.24
C THR A 50 -10.31 0.74 4.98
N PRO A 51 -10.21 1.84 5.77
CA PRO A 51 -11.37 2.45 6.42
C PRO A 51 -12.49 2.87 5.46
N ALA A 52 -12.15 3.13 4.19
CA ALA A 52 -13.12 3.47 3.14
C ALA A 52 -13.83 2.23 2.56
N GLY A 53 -13.46 1.01 2.94
CA GLY A 53 -14.04 -0.23 2.45
C GLY A 53 -13.40 -0.79 1.19
N LEU A 54 -12.20 -0.34 0.79
CA LEU A 54 -11.41 -0.97 -0.27
C LEU A 54 -10.65 -2.18 0.28
N LEU A 55 -10.62 -3.29 -0.47
CA LEU A 55 -9.65 -4.36 -0.24
C LEU A 55 -8.33 -3.94 -0.90
N GLN A 56 -7.33 -3.67 -0.08
CA GLN A 56 -5.98 -3.31 -0.50
C GLN A 56 -5.08 -4.54 -0.38
N LEU A 57 -4.54 -5.01 -1.50
CA LEU A 57 -3.62 -6.15 -1.50
C LEU A 57 -2.19 -5.71 -1.19
N THR A 58 -1.73 -4.57 -1.68
CA THR A 58 -0.37 -4.07 -1.40
C THR A 58 -0.37 -2.61 -0.96
N ASN A 59 0.64 -2.24 -0.16
CA ASN A 59 0.83 -0.89 0.38
C ASN A 59 2.17 -0.26 -0.04
N GLY A 60 2.79 -0.74 -1.13
CA GLY A 60 4.07 -0.24 -1.62
C GLY A 60 5.33 -0.79 -0.95
N THR A 61 5.21 -1.51 0.17
CA THR A 61 6.37 -2.10 0.86
C THR A 61 6.98 -3.22 0.03
N SER A 62 8.25 -3.12 -0.39
CA SER A 62 8.88 -4.07 -1.32
C SER A 62 8.96 -5.52 -0.80
N ALA A 63 8.88 -6.47 -1.75
CA ALA A 63 9.10 -7.90 -1.58
C ALA A 63 8.17 -8.61 -0.58
N LEU A 64 6.93 -8.13 -0.47
CA LEU A 64 5.86 -8.75 0.29
C LEU A 64 4.82 -9.36 -0.65
N LYS A 65 4.04 -10.29 -0.10
CA LYS A 65 2.91 -10.92 -0.78
C LYS A 65 1.65 -10.69 0.05
N ALA A 66 0.51 -10.81 -0.60
CA ALA A 66 -0.78 -10.58 0.00
C ALA A 66 -1.82 -11.48 -0.61
N HIS A 67 -2.72 -11.97 0.25
CA HIS A 67 -3.82 -12.81 -0.16
C HIS A 67 -5.08 -12.39 0.57
N ALA A 68 -6.19 -12.41 -0.14
CA ALA A 68 -7.51 -12.20 0.44
C ALA A 68 -8.45 -13.28 -0.09
N PHE A 69 -9.11 -14.00 0.81
CA PHE A 69 -9.97 -15.12 0.47
C PHE A 69 -11.41 -14.84 0.90
N HIS A 70 -12.35 -15.33 0.10
CA HIS A 70 -13.68 -15.65 0.62
C HIS A 70 -13.51 -16.67 1.77
N PRO A 71 -14.14 -16.46 2.94
CA PRO A 71 -13.82 -17.23 4.13
C PRO A 71 -14.21 -18.71 4.01
N ASP A 72 -15.36 -19.00 3.39
CA ASP A 72 -15.86 -20.36 3.30
C ASP A 72 -15.38 -21.00 1.99
N PRO A 73 -15.06 -22.30 1.99
CA PRO A 73 -14.76 -22.98 0.74
C PRO A 73 -16.03 -23.15 -0.10
N LEU A 74 -15.86 -23.17 -1.41
CA LEU A 74 -16.92 -23.37 -2.38
C LEU A 74 -16.83 -24.78 -2.96
N HIS A 75 -17.99 -25.37 -3.24
CA HIS A 75 -18.11 -26.69 -3.86
C HIS A 75 -18.23 -26.52 -5.38
N PHE A 76 -17.17 -26.89 -6.08
CA PHE A 76 -17.08 -26.82 -7.53
C PHE A 76 -17.59 -28.09 -8.20
N ARG A 77 -17.95 -29.14 -7.47
CA ARG A 77 -18.49 -30.40 -7.99
C ARG A 77 -19.70 -30.83 -7.19
N ASP A 78 -20.44 -31.81 -7.72
CA ASP A 78 -21.49 -32.46 -6.97
C ASP A 78 -20.89 -33.20 -5.77
N LEU A 79 -21.49 -33.00 -4.59
CA LEU A 79 -21.10 -33.77 -3.41
C LEU A 79 -21.38 -35.26 -3.66
N PRO A 80 -20.47 -36.17 -3.28
CA PRO A 80 -20.73 -37.61 -3.38
C PRO A 80 -22.01 -37.95 -2.60
N VAL A 81 -23.03 -38.45 -3.29
CA VAL A 81 -24.27 -38.92 -2.64
C VAL A 81 -23.91 -40.11 -1.76
N ALA A 82 -23.97 -39.93 -0.44
CA ALA A 82 -23.78 -41.01 0.51
C ALA A 82 -24.91 -42.05 0.34
N GLY A 83 -24.63 -43.15 -0.36
CA GLY A 83 -25.50 -44.33 -0.44
C GLY A 83 -26.49 -44.40 -1.60
N GLY A 84 -26.37 -43.57 -2.64
CA GLY A 84 -27.28 -43.62 -3.80
C GLY A 84 -26.52 -43.80 -5.12
N GLY A 85 -26.81 -44.87 -5.86
CA GLY A 85 -26.37 -45.10 -7.25
C GLY A 85 -27.08 -44.16 -8.25
N GLY A 86 -27.12 -42.87 -7.94
CA GLY A 86 -27.82 -41.85 -8.71
C GLY A 86 -27.10 -41.54 -10.02
N SER A 87 -27.76 -41.92 -11.11
CA SER A 87 -27.48 -41.53 -12.49
C SER A 87 -27.75 -40.02 -12.69
N GLY A 88 -26.88 -39.17 -12.16
CA GLY A 88 -26.70 -37.82 -12.71
C GLY A 88 -26.11 -37.97 -14.11
N ASN A 89 -26.65 -37.27 -15.11
CA ASN A 89 -26.15 -37.37 -16.49
C ASN A 89 -24.71 -36.83 -16.67
N GLY A 90 -24.13 -36.19 -15.65
CA GLY A 90 -22.71 -35.87 -15.58
C GLY A 90 -21.94 -36.96 -14.83
N ASN A 91 -20.68 -37.20 -15.20
CA ASN A 91 -19.77 -37.76 -14.21
C ASN A 91 -19.81 -36.77 -13.04
N GLY A 92 -20.21 -37.17 -11.83
CA GLY A 92 -20.19 -36.31 -10.62
C GLY A 92 -18.77 -35.85 -10.21
N ASN A 93 -17.84 -35.87 -11.15
CA ASN A 93 -16.45 -35.49 -11.08
C ASN A 93 -16.17 -34.21 -11.90
N ASP A 94 -17.13 -33.72 -12.68
CA ASP A 94 -16.96 -32.53 -13.51
C ASP A 94 -17.14 -31.26 -12.68
N VAL A 95 -16.26 -30.29 -12.90
CA VAL A 95 -16.35 -28.96 -12.31
C VAL A 95 -17.54 -28.21 -12.93
N HIS A 96 -18.41 -27.70 -12.08
CA HIS A 96 -19.54 -26.85 -12.41
C HIS A 96 -19.12 -25.57 -13.12
N SER A 97 -20.04 -25.04 -13.93
CA SER A 97 -19.89 -23.69 -14.46
C SER A 97 -19.80 -22.71 -13.29
N PHE A 98 -18.98 -21.67 -13.42
CA PHE A 98 -18.93 -20.59 -12.43
C PHE A 98 -18.67 -19.25 -13.10
N SER A 99 -19.10 -18.19 -12.43
CA SER A 99 -18.94 -16.83 -12.90
C SER A 99 -18.36 -15.97 -11.80
N VAL A 100 -17.37 -15.16 -12.17
CA VAL A 100 -16.70 -14.19 -11.31
C VAL A 100 -16.85 -12.82 -11.95
N SER A 101 -17.13 -11.81 -11.14
CA SER A 101 -17.01 -10.41 -11.55
C SER A 101 -16.34 -9.64 -10.42
N PHE A 102 -15.31 -8.87 -10.72
CA PHE A 102 -14.73 -7.96 -9.75
C PHE A 102 -14.32 -6.65 -10.37
N VAL A 103 -14.32 -5.61 -9.54
CA VAL A 103 -13.87 -4.27 -9.89
C VAL A 103 -12.54 -4.03 -9.20
N PHE A 104 -11.52 -3.68 -9.97
CA PHE A 104 -10.17 -3.46 -9.47
C PHE A 104 -9.62 -2.11 -9.94
N ALA A 105 -8.56 -1.66 -9.30
CA ALA A 105 -7.74 -0.55 -9.76
C ALA A 105 -6.29 -0.75 -9.33
N ILE A 106 -5.37 -0.35 -10.20
CA ILE A 106 -3.93 -0.42 -9.96
C ILE A 106 -3.39 1.00 -9.97
N LEU A 107 -2.88 1.43 -8.83
CA LEU A 107 -2.29 2.75 -8.63
C LEU A 107 -0.79 2.59 -8.46
N SER A 108 -0.01 3.49 -9.05
CA SER A 108 1.43 3.55 -8.87
C SER A 108 1.92 4.98 -8.70
N ILE A 109 2.99 5.18 -7.93
CA ILE A 109 3.59 6.51 -7.76
C ILE A 109 4.18 7.07 -9.08
N TYR A 110 4.49 6.20 -10.03
CA TYR A 110 4.99 6.57 -11.36
C TYR A 110 3.96 6.20 -12.43
N PRO A 111 3.42 7.16 -13.19
CA PRO A 111 2.51 6.86 -14.29
C PRO A 111 3.13 5.85 -15.27
N ASN A 112 2.36 4.85 -15.68
CA ASN A 112 2.76 3.79 -16.63
C ASN A 112 3.90 2.86 -16.15
N LEU A 113 4.33 2.96 -14.90
CA LEU A 113 5.27 2.02 -14.29
C LEU A 113 4.63 1.44 -13.04
N SER A 114 4.46 0.12 -12.98
CA SER A 114 3.98 -0.54 -11.77
C SER A 114 4.87 -1.71 -11.39
N SER A 115 4.58 -2.29 -10.22
CA SER A 115 5.06 -3.61 -9.80
C SER A 115 4.47 -4.73 -10.68
N HIS A 116 4.59 -5.98 -10.28
CA HIS A 116 4.24 -7.18 -11.05
C HIS A 116 2.76 -7.22 -11.48
N GLY A 117 1.85 -7.49 -10.56
CA GLY A 117 0.44 -7.58 -10.92
C GLY A 117 -0.45 -7.99 -9.76
N MET A 118 -1.67 -8.38 -10.11
CA MET A 118 -2.59 -9.05 -9.19
C MET A 118 -3.30 -10.18 -9.91
N ALA A 119 -3.87 -11.10 -9.15
CA ALA A 119 -4.61 -12.22 -9.73
C ALA A 119 -5.87 -12.54 -8.94
N PHE A 120 -6.88 -13.02 -9.65
CA PHE A 120 -7.92 -13.87 -9.07
C PHE A 120 -7.44 -15.32 -9.14
N PHE A 121 -7.68 -16.10 -8.09
CA PHE A 121 -7.31 -17.51 -8.09
C PHE A 121 -8.37 -18.40 -7.42
N VAL A 122 -8.32 -19.68 -7.79
CA VAL A 122 -8.98 -20.80 -7.10
C VAL A 122 -7.88 -21.73 -6.58
N SER A 123 -7.91 -22.07 -5.30
CA SER A 123 -6.89 -22.90 -4.64
C SER A 123 -7.52 -23.88 -3.64
N PRO A 124 -7.03 -25.12 -3.51
CA PRO A 124 -7.53 -26.08 -2.51
C PRO A 124 -7.21 -25.66 -1.07
N THR A 125 -6.33 -24.68 -0.86
CA THR A 125 -5.86 -24.26 0.46
C THR A 125 -5.68 -22.74 0.56
N LYS A 126 -5.84 -22.23 1.79
CA LYS A 126 -5.45 -20.85 2.13
C LYS A 126 -3.96 -20.72 2.47
N ASN A 127 -3.25 -21.83 2.67
CA ASN A 127 -1.83 -21.80 3.04
C ASN A 127 -0.95 -21.61 1.80
N LEU A 128 -0.69 -20.35 1.45
CA LEU A 128 0.23 -19.93 0.37
C LEU A 128 1.61 -19.51 0.91
N SER A 129 2.04 -20.08 2.04
CA SER A 129 3.32 -19.71 2.68
C SER A 129 4.54 -19.97 1.78
N ALA A 130 4.51 -21.06 1.00
CA ALA A 130 5.55 -21.44 0.05
C ALA A 130 5.66 -20.51 -1.17
N ALA A 131 4.65 -19.69 -1.43
CA ALA A 131 4.67 -18.77 -2.55
C ALA A 131 5.69 -17.65 -2.35
N ALA A 132 6.36 -17.30 -3.44
CA ALA A 132 7.33 -16.21 -3.51
C ALA A 132 6.61 -14.87 -3.80
N PRO A 133 7.15 -13.75 -3.29
CA PRO A 133 6.69 -12.42 -3.69
C PRO A 133 7.17 -12.09 -5.12
N ARG A 134 7.04 -10.83 -5.52
CA ARG A 134 7.47 -10.31 -6.82
C ARG A 134 6.81 -11.03 -8.00
N SER A 135 7.56 -11.36 -9.04
CA SER A 135 7.01 -11.88 -10.31
C SER A 135 6.13 -13.12 -10.18
N TYR A 136 6.15 -13.85 -9.05
CA TYR A 136 5.29 -15.01 -8.83
C TYR A 136 3.87 -14.68 -8.32
N LEU A 137 3.49 -13.40 -8.26
CA LEU A 137 2.16 -12.90 -7.87
C LEU A 137 1.65 -13.40 -6.50
N GLY A 138 2.54 -13.89 -5.63
CA GLY A 138 2.16 -14.49 -4.36
C GLY A 138 1.54 -15.89 -4.49
N LEU A 139 1.57 -16.54 -5.65
CA LEU A 139 0.93 -17.85 -5.86
C LEU A 139 1.92 -18.99 -6.04
N PHE A 140 3.02 -18.74 -6.74
CA PHE A 140 3.99 -19.76 -7.10
C PHE A 140 5.38 -19.45 -6.55
N SER A 141 6.34 -20.32 -6.84
CA SER A 141 7.75 -20.13 -6.52
C SER A 141 8.59 -20.91 -7.53
N ASN A 142 9.90 -20.70 -7.56
CA ASN A 142 10.80 -21.50 -8.39
C ASN A 142 10.73 -23.01 -8.12
N LYS A 143 10.19 -23.45 -6.98
CA LYS A 143 10.04 -24.86 -6.61
C LYS A 143 8.67 -25.44 -6.95
N THR A 144 7.63 -24.61 -6.91
CA THR A 144 6.24 -25.03 -7.07
C THR A 144 5.67 -24.66 -8.43
N ASP A 145 6.33 -23.80 -9.19
CA ASP A 145 5.90 -23.41 -10.54
C ASP A 145 5.84 -24.63 -11.48
N GLY A 146 4.68 -24.84 -12.10
CA GLY A 146 4.43 -25.97 -13.00
C GLY A 146 4.08 -27.29 -12.30
N ASP A 147 4.03 -27.31 -10.96
CA ASP A 147 3.64 -28.52 -10.22
C ASP A 147 2.13 -28.76 -10.30
N VAL A 148 1.74 -29.85 -10.94
CA VAL A 148 0.33 -30.27 -11.08
C VAL A 148 -0.34 -30.54 -9.73
N ALA A 149 0.43 -30.79 -8.66
CA ALA A 149 -0.07 -30.96 -7.30
C ALA A 149 -0.55 -29.66 -6.64
N ASN A 150 -0.32 -28.49 -7.27
CA ASN A 150 -0.84 -27.22 -6.77
C ASN A 150 -2.37 -27.17 -6.78
N HIS A 151 -2.99 -27.69 -7.84
CA HIS A 151 -4.45 -27.58 -8.10
C HIS A 151 -4.96 -26.12 -8.12
N ILE A 152 -4.17 -25.21 -8.71
CA ILE A 152 -4.45 -23.77 -8.74
C ILE A 152 -4.82 -23.33 -10.16
N PHE A 153 -5.96 -22.63 -10.26
CA PHE A 153 -6.37 -21.87 -11.45
C PHE A 153 -6.23 -20.38 -11.16
N VAL A 154 -5.73 -19.62 -12.14
CA VAL A 154 -5.43 -18.20 -12.01
C VAL A 154 -5.93 -17.44 -13.23
N VAL A 155 -6.48 -16.24 -12.99
CA VAL A 155 -6.55 -15.19 -14.00
C VAL A 155 -5.77 -13.99 -13.49
N GLU A 156 -4.65 -13.71 -14.13
CA GLU A 156 -3.73 -12.66 -13.74
C GLU A 156 -3.95 -11.37 -14.53
N LEU A 157 -3.57 -10.26 -13.90
CA LEU A 157 -3.52 -8.92 -14.44
C LEU A 157 -2.07 -8.43 -14.28
N ASP A 158 -1.26 -8.67 -15.30
CA ASP A 158 0.17 -8.42 -15.29
C ASP A 158 0.51 -7.07 -15.93
N THR A 159 1.36 -6.32 -15.24
CA THR A 159 1.81 -4.98 -15.61
C THR A 159 3.32 -4.86 -15.80
N ILE A 160 4.04 -5.98 -15.75
CA ILE A 160 5.47 -6.12 -16.07
C ILE A 160 5.63 -7.19 -17.15
N GLN A 161 6.70 -7.09 -17.93
CA GLN A 161 7.08 -8.17 -18.83
C GLN A 161 8.25 -8.94 -18.22
N ASN A 162 7.99 -10.16 -17.77
CA ASN A 162 8.96 -11.14 -17.34
C ASN A 162 9.23 -12.15 -18.46
N THR A 163 10.33 -11.94 -19.20
CA THR A 163 10.69 -12.81 -20.36
C THR A 163 10.91 -14.27 -19.98
N ASP A 164 11.36 -14.56 -18.75
CA ASP A 164 11.55 -15.92 -18.24
C ASP A 164 10.21 -16.67 -18.06
N PHE A 165 9.11 -15.93 -17.95
CA PHE A 165 7.74 -16.42 -17.83
C PHE A 165 7.00 -16.40 -19.17
N MET A 166 7.66 -15.94 -20.23
CA MET A 166 7.14 -15.86 -21.60
C MET A 166 6.01 -14.83 -21.77
N ASP A 167 6.01 -13.79 -20.95
CA ASP A 167 5.04 -12.70 -21.03
C ASP A 167 5.06 -12.02 -22.40
N ILE A 168 3.88 -11.84 -22.97
CA ILE A 168 3.70 -11.27 -24.30
C ILE A 168 4.02 -9.77 -24.36
N ASN A 169 3.79 -9.05 -23.25
CA ASN A 169 4.07 -7.64 -23.06
C ASN A 169 3.95 -7.29 -21.55
N ASN A 170 4.08 -6.01 -21.21
CA ASN A 170 3.95 -5.48 -19.85
C ASN A 170 2.53 -4.96 -19.48
N ASN A 171 1.49 -5.44 -20.17
CA ASN A 171 0.11 -5.05 -19.92
C ASN A 171 -0.82 -6.10 -20.54
N HIS A 172 -1.04 -7.19 -19.82
CA HIS A 172 -1.83 -8.31 -20.32
C HIS A 172 -2.68 -8.97 -19.24
N VAL A 173 -3.63 -9.77 -19.71
CA VAL A 173 -4.43 -10.69 -18.90
C VAL A 173 -4.03 -12.11 -19.25
N GLY A 174 -3.62 -12.88 -18.24
CA GLY A 174 -3.19 -14.28 -18.37
C GLY A 174 -4.21 -15.24 -17.80
N VAL A 175 -4.28 -16.44 -18.38
CA VAL A 175 -4.99 -17.60 -17.81
C VAL A 175 -3.95 -18.65 -17.46
N ASP A 176 -3.75 -18.90 -16.17
CA ASP A 176 -2.67 -19.75 -15.69
C ASP A 176 -3.19 -20.96 -14.94
N ILE A 177 -2.49 -22.07 -15.10
CA ILE A 177 -2.87 -23.37 -14.55
C ILE A 177 -1.63 -23.97 -13.91
N ASN A 178 -1.62 -24.06 -12.58
CA ASN A 178 -0.53 -24.63 -11.77
C ASN A 178 0.86 -23.99 -11.98
N SER A 179 0.96 -22.90 -12.74
CA SER A 179 2.21 -22.25 -13.12
C SER A 179 2.00 -20.74 -13.25
N ILE A 180 3.06 -19.96 -13.08
CA ILE A 180 3.08 -18.53 -13.42
C ILE A 180 3.12 -18.30 -14.94
N ARG A 181 3.46 -19.33 -15.73
CA ARG A 181 3.37 -19.23 -17.19
C ARG A 181 1.93 -19.45 -17.61
N SER A 182 1.31 -18.43 -18.21
CA SER A 182 -0.05 -18.57 -18.72
C SER A 182 -0.15 -19.65 -19.80
N VAL A 183 -1.25 -20.40 -19.76
CA VAL A 183 -1.70 -21.23 -20.90
C VAL A 183 -2.00 -20.33 -22.10
N ARG A 184 -2.53 -19.14 -21.84
CA ARG A 184 -2.75 -18.10 -22.85
C ARG A 184 -2.82 -16.72 -22.20
N SER A 185 -2.24 -15.73 -22.87
CA SER A 185 -2.25 -14.33 -22.46
C SER A 185 -2.79 -13.44 -23.57
N TYR A 186 -3.39 -12.30 -23.21
CA TYR A 186 -3.97 -11.35 -24.15
C TYR A 186 -3.60 -9.91 -23.76
N PRO A 187 -3.13 -9.06 -24.70
CA PRO A 187 -2.92 -7.65 -24.42
C PRO A 187 -4.21 -7.02 -23.90
N THR A 188 -4.14 -6.26 -22.81
CA THR A 188 -5.36 -5.80 -22.13
C THR A 188 -6.15 -4.83 -23.00
N GLY A 189 -7.43 -5.13 -23.16
CA GLY A 189 -8.38 -4.33 -23.93
C GLY A 189 -9.80 -4.86 -23.82
N TYR A 190 -10.73 -4.22 -24.53
CA TYR A 190 -12.13 -4.61 -24.59
C TYR A 190 -12.74 -4.37 -25.97
N TYR A 191 -13.72 -5.18 -26.34
CA TYR A 191 -14.48 -4.99 -27.57
C TYR A 191 -15.73 -4.17 -27.25
N ASP A 192 -15.77 -2.92 -27.72
CA ASP A 192 -16.94 -2.07 -27.51
C ASP A 192 -18.08 -2.48 -28.46
N ASP A 193 -19.19 -2.94 -27.89
CA ASP A 193 -20.38 -3.38 -28.63
C ASP A 193 -21.01 -2.25 -29.46
N GLY A 194 -20.75 -0.98 -29.12
CA GLY A 194 -21.21 0.20 -29.86
C GLY A 194 -20.27 0.69 -30.97
N ASP A 195 -19.03 0.20 -31.03
CA ASP A 195 -17.97 0.72 -31.92
C ASP A 195 -17.39 -0.36 -32.84
N ASN A 196 -18.23 -0.84 -33.77
CA ASN A 196 -17.88 -1.81 -34.83
C ASN A 196 -17.21 -3.12 -34.35
N GLY A 197 -17.24 -3.42 -33.05
CA GLY A 197 -16.54 -4.57 -32.47
C GLY A 197 -15.01 -4.47 -32.54
N ASN A 198 -14.46 -3.26 -32.59
CA ASN A 198 -13.01 -3.03 -32.55
C ASN A 198 -12.48 -3.21 -31.12
N LEU A 199 -11.26 -3.74 -31.00
CA LEU A 199 -10.56 -3.81 -29.72
C LEU A 199 -10.07 -2.40 -29.33
N LYS A 200 -10.51 -1.93 -28.17
CA LYS A 200 -10.01 -0.73 -27.50
C LYS A 200 -9.01 -1.12 -26.44
N ASN A 201 -7.79 -0.60 -26.53
CA ASN A 201 -6.73 -0.88 -25.57
C ASN A 201 -7.09 -0.32 -24.19
N LEU A 202 -6.71 -1.07 -23.15
CA LEU A 202 -6.83 -0.64 -21.76
C LEU A 202 -5.47 -0.75 -21.10
N THR A 203 -5.13 0.26 -20.30
CA THR A 203 -3.92 0.26 -19.48
C THR A 203 -4.31 -0.13 -18.06
N LEU A 204 -3.78 -1.27 -17.59
CA LEU A 204 -4.11 -1.85 -16.28
C LEU A 204 -3.76 -0.92 -15.11
N ASN A 205 -2.63 -0.24 -15.19
CA ASN A 205 -2.15 0.75 -14.23
C ASN A 205 -2.53 2.19 -14.63
N SER A 206 -3.73 2.38 -15.18
CA SER A 206 -4.27 3.69 -15.55
C SER A 206 -4.79 4.52 -14.37
N HIS A 207 -4.81 3.95 -13.16
CA HIS A 207 -5.44 4.51 -11.95
C HIS A 207 -6.97 4.61 -12.01
N GLU A 208 -7.58 4.15 -13.11
CA GLU A 208 -9.02 4.13 -13.28
C GLU A 208 -9.58 2.75 -12.89
N PRO A 209 -10.73 2.68 -12.21
CA PRO A 209 -11.38 1.41 -11.94
C PRO A 209 -11.78 0.69 -13.24
N MET A 210 -11.48 -0.59 -13.30
CA MET A 210 -11.88 -1.49 -14.37
C MET A 210 -12.66 -2.66 -13.80
N ARG A 211 -13.50 -3.26 -14.64
CA ARG A 211 -14.25 -4.45 -14.32
C ARG A 211 -13.79 -5.60 -15.18
N ILE A 212 -13.66 -6.76 -14.55
CA ILE A 212 -13.32 -8.02 -15.20
C ILE A 212 -14.36 -9.07 -14.86
N TRP A 213 -14.66 -9.91 -15.85
CA TRP A 213 -15.52 -11.07 -15.74
C TRP A 213 -14.74 -12.31 -16.15
N ILE A 214 -14.91 -13.38 -15.39
CA ILE A 214 -14.32 -14.70 -15.67
C ILE A 214 -15.46 -15.69 -15.62
N ASP A 215 -15.76 -16.33 -16.73
CA ASP A 215 -16.81 -17.35 -16.80
C ASP A 215 -16.18 -18.67 -17.24
N TYR A 216 -16.38 -19.70 -16.44
CA TYR A 216 -16.10 -21.07 -16.82
C TYR A 216 -17.41 -21.76 -17.18
N ASP A 217 -17.44 -22.39 -18.35
CA ASP A 217 -18.55 -23.19 -18.82
C ASP A 217 -18.19 -24.69 -18.77
N GLN A 218 -18.94 -25.45 -17.97
CA GLN A 218 -18.74 -26.89 -17.77
C GLN A 218 -18.87 -27.69 -19.07
N GLU A 219 -19.89 -27.41 -19.88
CA GLU A 219 -20.19 -28.22 -21.07
C GLU A 219 -19.12 -28.07 -22.16
N THR A 220 -18.66 -26.84 -22.39
CA THR A 220 -17.63 -26.54 -23.40
C THR A 220 -16.22 -26.53 -22.84
N THR A 221 -16.05 -26.70 -21.52
CA THR A 221 -14.77 -26.57 -20.80
C THR A 221 -14.05 -25.26 -21.15
N ARG A 222 -14.81 -24.18 -21.28
CA ARG A 222 -14.31 -22.90 -21.80
C ARG A 222 -14.22 -21.86 -20.68
N ILE A 223 -13.09 -21.18 -20.62
CA ILE A 223 -12.82 -20.04 -19.75
C ILE A 223 -12.87 -18.79 -20.62
N ASP A 224 -13.86 -17.94 -20.41
CA ASP A 224 -13.97 -16.63 -21.05
C ASP A 224 -13.55 -15.53 -20.08
N VAL A 225 -12.62 -14.68 -20.51
CA VAL A 225 -12.18 -13.52 -19.73
C VAL A 225 -12.54 -12.26 -20.48
N THR A 226 -13.28 -11.38 -19.82
CA THR A 226 -13.75 -10.11 -20.37
C THR A 226 -13.31 -8.98 -19.47
N VAL A 227 -12.80 -7.88 -20.02
CA VAL A 227 -12.41 -6.67 -19.27
C VAL A 227 -13.12 -5.47 -19.88
N ALA A 228 -13.45 -4.46 -19.10
CA ALA A 228 -13.92 -3.16 -19.58
C ALA A 228 -13.69 -2.05 -18.52
N PRO A 229 -13.71 -0.75 -18.91
CA PRO A 229 -13.82 0.35 -17.95
C PRO A 229 -15.07 0.21 -17.07
N LEU A 230 -15.06 0.75 -15.85
CA LEU A 230 -16.13 0.57 -14.87
C LEU A 230 -17.55 0.89 -15.38
N GLU A 231 -17.69 1.98 -16.15
CA GLU A 231 -18.98 2.48 -16.64
C GLU A 231 -19.49 1.71 -17.87
N ILE A 232 -18.70 0.79 -18.43
CA ILE A 232 -19.06 0.00 -19.59
C ILE A 232 -19.65 -1.34 -19.14
N SER A 233 -20.84 -1.66 -19.63
CA SER A 233 -21.47 -2.96 -19.43
C SER A 233 -20.61 -4.08 -20.02
N LYS A 234 -20.67 -5.29 -19.45
CA LYS A 234 -19.94 -6.47 -19.93
C LYS A 234 -20.05 -6.62 -21.46
N PRO A 235 -18.94 -6.46 -22.21
CA PRO A 235 -18.90 -6.71 -23.65
C PRO A 235 -19.44 -8.09 -24.03
N LYS A 236 -20.13 -8.20 -25.18
CA LYS A 236 -20.58 -9.51 -25.70
C LYS A 236 -19.42 -10.41 -26.13
N ARG A 237 -18.35 -9.81 -26.63
CA ARG A 237 -17.14 -10.52 -27.05
C ARG A 237 -16.11 -10.48 -25.92
N PRO A 238 -15.66 -11.63 -25.40
CA PRO A 238 -14.61 -11.64 -24.39
C PRO A 238 -13.29 -11.10 -24.95
N LEU A 239 -12.41 -10.61 -24.08
CA LEU A 239 -11.03 -10.28 -24.45
C LEU A 239 -10.33 -11.53 -24.99
N GLY A 240 -10.55 -12.66 -24.32
CA GLY A 240 -9.97 -13.93 -24.68
C GLY A 240 -10.76 -15.13 -24.16
N SER A 241 -10.59 -16.26 -24.84
CA SER A 241 -11.19 -17.54 -24.49
C SER A 241 -10.16 -18.66 -24.50
N VAL A 242 -10.20 -19.56 -23.52
CA VAL A 242 -9.33 -20.73 -23.41
C VAL A 242 -10.20 -21.97 -23.25
N ILE A 243 -9.99 -23.00 -24.07
CA ILE A 243 -10.63 -24.31 -23.86
C ILE A 243 -9.69 -25.11 -22.97
N TYR A 244 -10.08 -25.32 -21.72
CA TYR A 244 -9.32 -26.07 -20.72
C TYR A 244 -10.27 -26.71 -19.73
N ASN A 245 -10.22 -28.04 -19.59
CA ASN A 245 -11.06 -28.76 -18.64
C ASN A 245 -10.56 -28.57 -17.20
N LEU A 246 -11.18 -27.65 -16.46
CA LEU A 246 -10.82 -27.35 -15.06
C LEU A 246 -11.11 -28.52 -14.10
N SER A 247 -11.88 -29.53 -14.50
CA SER A 247 -12.03 -30.79 -13.76
C SER A 247 -10.71 -31.57 -13.62
N THR A 248 -9.71 -31.25 -14.45
CA THR A 248 -8.35 -31.81 -14.32
C THR A 248 -7.47 -31.05 -13.34
N VAL A 249 -7.94 -29.92 -12.79
CA VAL A 249 -7.16 -28.99 -11.97
C VAL A 249 -7.81 -28.82 -10.60
N LEU A 250 -9.06 -28.34 -10.55
CA LEU A 250 -9.71 -27.94 -9.32
C LEU A 250 -10.16 -29.14 -8.49
N THR A 251 -9.96 -29.07 -7.19
CA THR A 251 -10.57 -30.00 -6.22
C THR A 251 -12.08 -29.73 -6.09
N ASP A 252 -12.81 -30.66 -5.46
CA ASP A 252 -14.24 -30.46 -5.17
C ASP A 252 -14.47 -29.20 -4.32
N SER A 253 -13.88 -29.18 -3.13
CA SER A 253 -13.90 -28.00 -2.26
C SER A 253 -12.64 -27.16 -2.49
N ALA A 254 -12.81 -25.87 -2.76
CA ALA A 254 -11.70 -24.94 -2.97
C ALA A 254 -12.05 -23.52 -2.50
N TYR A 255 -11.01 -22.72 -2.27
CA TYR A 255 -11.13 -21.32 -1.90
C TYR A 255 -10.91 -20.43 -3.11
N VAL A 256 -11.67 -19.34 -3.17
CA VAL A 256 -11.50 -18.27 -4.14
C VAL A 256 -10.91 -17.05 -3.45
N GLY A 257 -10.07 -16.32 -4.16
CA GLY A 257 -9.44 -15.14 -3.60
C GLY A 257 -8.68 -14.30 -4.60
N PHE A 258 -7.99 -13.31 -4.05
CA PHE A 258 -7.08 -12.45 -4.78
C PHE A 258 -5.70 -12.52 -4.20
N SER A 259 -4.70 -12.52 -5.06
CA SER A 259 -3.29 -12.40 -4.68
C SER A 259 -2.67 -11.20 -5.34
N SER A 260 -1.62 -10.67 -4.71
CA SER A 260 -0.73 -9.72 -5.33
C SER A 260 0.60 -9.73 -4.59
N SER A 261 1.61 -9.16 -5.24
CA SER A 261 2.94 -9.01 -4.68
C SER A 261 3.49 -7.62 -4.94
N SER A 262 4.27 -7.14 -3.98
CA SER A 262 5.00 -5.88 -4.12
C SER A 262 6.40 -6.11 -4.68
N GLY A 263 6.77 -5.23 -5.59
CA GLY A 263 8.09 -5.12 -6.20
C GLY A 263 8.82 -3.90 -5.65
N ASP A 264 9.80 -3.41 -6.40
CA ASP A 264 10.61 -2.27 -5.97
C ASP A 264 9.95 -0.91 -6.26
N ILE A 265 8.85 -0.90 -7.01
CA ILE A 265 8.01 0.27 -7.28
C ILE A 265 6.80 0.24 -6.35
N ASP A 266 6.52 1.39 -5.71
CA ASP A 266 5.33 1.59 -4.88
C ASP A 266 4.07 1.54 -5.77
N SER A 267 3.45 0.36 -5.82
CA SER A 267 2.19 0.10 -6.49
C SER A 267 1.20 -0.54 -5.54
N GLN A 268 -0.04 -0.06 -5.63
CA GLN A 268 -1.17 -0.43 -4.80
C GLN A 268 -2.24 -1.10 -5.67
N TYR A 269 -2.57 -2.34 -5.33
CA TYR A 269 -3.62 -3.11 -6.01
C TYR A 269 -4.87 -3.13 -5.13
N TYR A 270 -5.97 -2.62 -5.67
CA TYR A 270 -7.25 -2.57 -4.98
C TYR A 270 -8.29 -3.44 -5.65
N VAL A 271 -9.12 -4.08 -4.83
CA VAL A 271 -10.43 -4.59 -5.24
C VAL A 271 -11.48 -3.72 -4.56
N LEU A 272 -12.40 -3.18 -5.36
CA LEU A 272 -13.47 -2.30 -4.91
C LEU A 272 -14.76 -3.07 -4.65
N GLY A 273 -15.00 -4.13 -5.43
CA GLY A 273 -16.15 -5.00 -5.29
C GLY A 273 -15.91 -6.33 -5.99
N TRP A 274 -16.60 -7.37 -5.54
CA TRP A 274 -16.41 -8.75 -5.99
C TRP A 274 -17.71 -9.54 -5.86
N SER A 275 -18.07 -10.29 -6.88
CA SER A 275 -19.23 -11.15 -6.92
C SER A 275 -18.85 -12.49 -7.56
N PHE A 276 -19.46 -13.56 -7.07
CA PHE A 276 -19.18 -14.92 -7.51
C PHE A 276 -20.46 -15.74 -7.49
N ALA A 277 -20.59 -16.70 -8.40
CA ALA A 277 -21.64 -17.73 -8.36
C ALA A 277 -21.18 -19.04 -9.01
N ILE A 278 -21.50 -20.17 -8.37
CA ILE A 278 -21.52 -21.50 -9.01
C ILE A 278 -22.85 -21.67 -9.77
N ASN A 279 -22.81 -22.29 -10.95
CA ASN A 279 -23.97 -22.62 -11.80
C ASN A 279 -24.92 -21.45 -12.08
N GLY A 280 -24.38 -20.24 -12.18
CA GLY A 280 -25.15 -19.03 -12.45
C GLY A 280 -24.27 -17.84 -12.77
N ALA A 281 -24.89 -16.76 -13.21
CA ALA A 281 -24.19 -15.50 -13.42
C ALA A 281 -23.82 -14.87 -12.06
N ALA A 282 -22.61 -14.31 -11.98
CA ALA A 282 -22.21 -13.53 -10.82
C ALA A 282 -23.18 -12.35 -10.60
N PRO A 283 -23.68 -12.11 -9.38
CA PRO A 283 -24.57 -11.00 -9.10
C PRO A 283 -24.00 -9.65 -9.56
N ALA A 284 -24.86 -8.79 -10.12
CA ALA A 284 -24.42 -7.49 -10.58
C ALA A 284 -23.99 -6.59 -9.40
N ILE A 285 -22.71 -6.24 -9.37
CA ILE A 285 -22.16 -5.21 -8.47
C ILE A 285 -22.78 -3.85 -8.79
N ASP A 286 -23.39 -3.22 -7.77
CA ASP A 286 -23.92 -1.86 -7.84
C ASP A 286 -22.77 -0.84 -7.78
N ILE A 287 -22.36 -0.35 -8.96
CA ILE A 287 -21.21 0.54 -9.10
C ILE A 287 -21.36 1.86 -8.32
N SER A 288 -22.60 2.32 -8.08
CA SER A 288 -22.87 3.58 -7.39
C SER A 288 -22.52 3.54 -5.90
N LYS A 289 -22.43 2.34 -5.33
CA LYS A 289 -22.11 2.07 -3.93
C LYS A 289 -20.66 1.67 -3.70
N LEU A 290 -19.85 1.59 -4.76
CA LEU A 290 -18.46 1.21 -4.63
C LEU A 290 -17.68 2.24 -3.80
N PRO A 291 -16.74 1.78 -2.96
CA PRO A 291 -15.83 2.67 -2.25
C PRO A 291 -15.00 3.49 -3.25
N LYS A 292 -14.73 4.75 -2.91
CA LYS A 292 -13.93 5.62 -3.77
C LYS A 292 -12.46 5.31 -3.60
N LEU A 293 -11.73 5.26 -4.72
CA LEU A 293 -10.27 5.17 -4.70
C LEU A 293 -9.67 6.36 -3.93
N PRO A 294 -8.53 6.16 -3.25
CA PRO A 294 -7.79 7.27 -2.69
C PRO A 294 -7.43 8.23 -3.83
N ARG A 295 -7.55 9.53 -3.57
CA ARG A 295 -7.07 10.56 -4.50
C ARG A 295 -5.55 10.59 -4.46
N GLU A 296 -4.93 9.61 -5.11
CA GLU A 296 -3.54 9.70 -5.55
C GLU A 296 -3.54 10.23 -6.98
N GLY A 297 -3.94 11.50 -7.12
CA GLY A 297 -3.32 12.29 -8.19
C GLY A 297 -1.80 12.27 -7.94
N PRO A 298 -0.95 12.57 -8.95
CA PRO A 298 0.48 12.70 -8.73
C PRO A 298 0.62 13.50 -7.45
N LYS A 299 1.20 12.88 -6.41
CA LYS A 299 1.44 13.57 -5.16
C LYS A 299 2.12 14.82 -5.64
N SER A 300 1.43 15.95 -5.56
CA SER A 300 2.09 17.22 -5.80
C SER A 300 3.18 17.10 -4.78
N SER A 301 4.43 16.89 -5.22
CA SER A 301 5.54 17.44 -4.48
C SER A 301 5.03 18.86 -4.33
N SER A 302 4.58 19.20 -3.13
CA SER A 302 4.14 20.56 -2.93
C SER A 302 5.40 21.29 -3.33
N LYS A 303 5.33 22.15 -4.34
CA LYS A 303 6.51 22.93 -4.72
C LYS A 303 7.09 23.60 -3.46
N VAL A 304 6.21 23.85 -2.49
CA VAL A 304 6.51 24.12 -1.09
C VAL A 304 7.55 23.16 -0.49
N MET A 305 7.39 21.84 -0.40
CA MET A 305 8.40 20.97 0.25
C MET A 305 9.74 20.90 -0.51
N GLU A 306 9.72 20.91 -1.84
CA GLU A 306 10.94 20.99 -2.68
C GLU A 306 11.69 22.32 -2.52
N ILE A 307 10.99 23.42 -2.23
CA ILE A 307 11.57 24.76 -2.04
C ILE A 307 11.91 25.02 -0.56
N THR A 308 11.08 24.53 0.37
CA THR A 308 11.21 24.82 1.80
C THR A 308 12.40 24.08 2.41
N LEU A 309 12.70 22.86 1.96
CA LEU A 309 13.83 22.10 2.49
C LEU A 309 15.18 22.76 2.13
N PRO A 310 15.46 23.18 0.87
CA PRO A 310 16.63 23.99 0.54
C PRO A 310 16.70 25.32 1.29
N ILE A 311 15.56 26.03 1.46
CA ILE A 311 15.55 27.30 2.20
C ILE A 311 15.85 27.08 3.68
N ALA A 312 15.22 26.09 4.32
CA ALA A 312 15.44 25.77 5.73
C ALA A 312 16.88 25.32 5.98
N THR A 313 17.45 24.48 5.10
CA THR A 313 18.85 24.05 5.19
C THR A 313 19.82 25.21 4.95
N ALA A 314 19.57 26.08 3.96
CA ALA A 314 20.39 27.28 3.73
C ALA A 314 20.34 28.25 4.91
N MET A 315 19.16 28.48 5.49
CA MET A 315 18.99 29.30 6.70
C MET A 315 19.70 28.71 7.91
N PHE A 316 19.63 27.39 8.10
CA PHE A 316 20.34 26.71 9.17
C PHE A 316 21.87 26.85 9.03
N VAL A 317 22.40 26.66 7.82
CA VAL A 317 23.83 26.86 7.51
C VAL A 317 24.25 28.32 7.72
N LEU A 318 23.42 29.28 7.30
CA LEU A 318 23.66 30.71 7.51
C LEU A 318 23.74 31.05 9.00
N VAL A 319 22.80 30.56 9.82
CA VAL A 319 22.76 30.80 11.27
C VAL A 319 24.01 30.23 11.94
N ILE A 320 24.43 29.01 11.58
CA ILE A 320 25.68 28.43 12.07
C ILE A 320 26.88 29.30 11.65
N GLY A 321 26.95 29.73 10.39
CA GLY A 321 28.01 30.60 9.90
C GLY A 321 28.11 31.92 10.67
N VAL A 322 26.97 32.56 10.96
CA VAL A 322 26.90 33.80 11.75
C VAL A 322 27.36 33.56 13.19
N ILE A 323 26.95 32.46 13.82
CA ILE A 323 27.37 32.10 15.18
C ILE A 323 28.89 31.88 15.22
N VAL A 324 29.44 31.10 14.28
CA VAL A 324 30.89 30.84 14.20
C VAL A 324 31.66 32.15 13.97
N LEU A 325 31.22 33.00 13.04
CA LEU A 325 31.86 34.30 12.79
C LEU A 325 31.82 35.19 14.04
N HIS A 326 30.70 35.21 14.76
CA HIS A 326 30.55 35.98 16.00
C HIS A 326 31.51 35.45 17.10
N LEU A 327 31.63 34.14 17.26
CA LEU A 327 32.56 33.52 18.22
C LEU A 327 34.03 33.79 17.87
N LEU A 328 34.41 33.72 16.58
CA LEU A 328 35.75 34.01 16.10
C LEU A 328 36.11 35.50 16.28
N ARG A 329 35.19 36.42 15.91
CA ARG A 329 35.38 37.86 16.15
C ARG A 329 35.51 38.18 17.63
N ARG A 330 34.73 37.50 18.48
CA ARG A 330 34.82 37.62 19.92
C ARG A 330 36.21 37.17 20.40
N GLN A 331 36.70 36.01 19.98
CA GLN A 331 38.05 35.54 20.33
C GLN A 331 39.15 36.49 19.88
N LEU A 332 39.10 37.01 18.64
CA LEU A 332 40.08 37.96 18.11
C LEU A 332 40.09 39.28 18.91
N ARG A 333 38.91 39.80 19.27
CA ARG A 333 38.80 41.02 20.10
C ARG A 333 39.33 40.85 21.52
N TYR A 334 39.21 39.64 22.10
CA TYR A 334 39.82 39.35 23.39
C TYR A 334 41.32 39.03 23.29
N ALA A 335 41.83 38.63 22.12
CA ALA A 335 43.25 38.43 21.90
C ALA A 335 44.04 39.75 21.90
N GLU A 336 43.46 40.82 21.31
CA GLU A 336 44.05 42.17 21.34
C GLU A 336 44.22 42.73 22.75
N LEU A 337 43.41 42.28 23.72
CA LEU A 337 43.53 42.71 25.12
C LEU A 337 44.69 42.07 25.88
N ARG A 338 45.43 41.13 25.27
CA ARG A 338 46.60 40.50 25.87
C ARG A 338 47.85 41.19 25.33
N GLU A 339 48.17 42.35 25.89
CA GLU A 339 49.40 43.07 25.54
C GLU A 339 50.64 42.32 26.03
N ASP A 340 51.72 42.33 25.24
CA ASP A 340 52.91 41.50 25.44
C ASP A 340 53.57 41.67 26.83
N TRP A 341 53.44 42.86 27.45
CA TRP A 341 53.92 43.12 28.81
C TRP A 341 53.18 42.35 29.92
N GLU A 342 51.96 41.86 29.68
CA GLU A 342 51.21 41.05 30.65
C GLU A 342 51.76 39.62 30.78
N VAL A 343 52.56 39.17 29.81
CA VAL A 343 53.20 37.85 29.80
C VAL A 343 54.49 37.85 30.63
N GLU A 344 55.20 38.99 30.65
CA GLU A 344 56.50 39.11 31.30
C GLU A 344 56.41 39.38 32.81
N PHE A 345 55.31 40.01 33.26
CA PHE A 345 55.02 40.21 34.68
C PHE A 345 53.73 39.46 35.07
N GLY A 346 53.90 38.21 35.53
CA GLY A 346 52.82 37.26 35.80
C GLY A 346 51.61 37.81 36.58
N PRO A 347 50.35 37.46 36.22
CA PRO A 347 49.20 38.28 36.56
C PRO A 347 48.52 37.85 37.86
N HIS A 348 48.50 38.72 38.87
CA HIS A 348 47.39 38.73 39.83
C HIS A 348 46.37 39.77 39.36
N ARG A 349 45.54 39.40 38.37
CA ARG A 349 44.35 40.19 38.03
C ARG A 349 43.30 39.94 39.12
N PHE A 350 42.90 41.01 39.81
CA PHE A 350 41.77 40.99 40.72
C PHE A 350 40.52 41.42 39.97
N SER A 351 39.41 40.73 40.16
CA SER A 351 38.14 41.20 39.59
C SER A 351 37.79 42.55 40.22
N TYR A 352 37.01 43.38 39.51
CA TYR A 352 36.48 44.62 40.11
C TYR A 352 35.78 44.34 41.45
N LYS A 353 35.08 43.21 41.55
CA LYS A 353 34.44 42.74 42.77
C LYS A 353 35.46 42.52 43.90
N ASP A 354 36.60 41.90 43.63
CA ASP A 354 37.64 41.68 44.64
C ASP A 354 38.27 43.00 45.11
N LEU A 355 38.49 43.95 44.18
CA LEU A 355 38.99 45.29 44.51
C LEU A 355 37.97 46.09 45.31
N PHE A 356 36.70 46.03 44.93
CA PHE A 356 35.59 46.65 45.64
C PHE A 356 35.50 46.07 47.05
N ASP A 357 35.53 44.76 47.21
CA ASP A 357 35.47 44.10 48.52
C ASP A 357 36.71 44.43 49.38
N ALA A 358 37.91 44.36 48.79
CA ALA A 358 39.18 44.67 49.49
C ALA A 358 39.25 46.12 49.99
N THR A 359 38.60 47.05 49.28
CA THR A 359 38.51 48.48 49.65
C THR A 359 37.20 48.83 50.36
N GLN A 360 36.34 47.84 50.63
CA GLN A 360 34.99 48.00 51.17
C GLN A 360 34.14 49.04 50.41
N GLY A 361 34.25 49.05 49.08
CA GLY A 361 33.55 49.96 48.19
C GLY A 361 34.21 51.31 48.05
N PHE A 362 35.55 51.36 47.99
CA PHE A 362 36.32 52.59 47.79
C PHE A 362 35.97 53.70 48.80
N LYS A 363 35.74 53.33 50.07
CA LYS A 363 35.41 54.28 51.12
C LYS A 363 36.58 55.24 51.36
N ASN A 364 36.28 56.53 51.56
CA ASN A 364 37.29 57.58 51.83
C ASN A 364 38.24 57.26 52.99
N LYS A 365 37.81 56.45 53.97
CA LYS A 365 38.69 56.00 55.08
C LYS A 365 39.91 55.19 54.61
N TYR A 366 39.89 54.66 53.39
CA TYR A 366 41.01 53.94 52.78
C TYR A 366 41.70 54.74 51.67
N LEU A 367 41.30 55.99 51.41
CA LEU A 367 41.94 56.85 50.42
C LEU A 367 43.33 57.24 50.91
N LEU A 368 44.37 56.80 50.20
CA LEU A 368 45.78 57.12 50.48
C LEU A 368 46.19 58.46 49.87
N GLY A 369 45.55 58.85 48.77
CA GLY A 369 45.83 60.11 48.09
C GLY A 369 44.97 60.26 46.85
N SER A 370 44.76 61.51 46.43
CA SER A 370 44.06 61.86 45.20
C SER A 370 44.87 62.91 44.46
N GLY A 371 45.00 62.76 43.15
CA GLY A 371 45.73 63.69 42.29
C GLY A 371 45.17 63.70 40.88
N GLY A 372 45.87 64.36 39.94
CA GLY A 372 45.42 64.51 38.55
C GLY A 372 45.21 63.20 37.78
N PHE A 373 45.72 62.08 38.30
CA PHE A 373 45.62 60.75 37.70
C PHE A 373 44.63 59.82 38.41
N GLY A 374 43.86 60.33 39.39
CA GLY A 374 42.86 59.57 40.12
C GLY A 374 43.17 59.40 41.62
N SER A 375 42.43 58.50 42.24
CA SER A 375 42.43 58.25 43.69
C SER A 375 42.99 56.87 44.01
N VAL A 376 43.94 56.82 44.92
CA VAL A 376 44.60 55.58 45.36
C VAL A 376 43.98 55.13 46.67
N TYR A 377 43.49 53.89 46.72
CA TYR A 377 42.88 53.31 47.92
C TYR A 377 43.71 52.15 48.45
N ARG A 378 43.80 52.03 49.78
CA ARG A 378 44.36 50.87 50.47
C ARG A 378 43.31 49.74 50.50
N GLY A 379 43.59 48.63 49.84
CA GLY A 379 42.81 47.40 49.94
C GLY A 379 43.60 46.30 50.64
N VAL A 380 42.92 45.43 51.40
CA VAL A 380 43.50 44.16 51.87
C VAL A 380 42.69 43.03 51.24
N LEU A 381 43.35 42.25 50.38
CA LEU A 381 42.75 41.05 49.82
C LEU A 381 42.62 40.02 50.94
N LYS A 382 41.51 39.30 50.97
CA LYS A 382 41.42 38.12 51.84
C LYS A 382 42.51 37.17 51.38
N SER A 383 43.40 36.76 52.29
CA SER A 383 44.43 35.75 51.99
C SER A 383 43.77 34.60 51.24
N SER A 384 44.35 34.20 50.11
CA SER A 384 44.05 32.89 49.53
C SER A 384 44.25 31.87 50.65
N ARG A 385 43.30 30.95 50.80
CA ARG A 385 43.56 29.72 51.55
C ARG A 385 44.59 28.87 50.81
#